data_AF-A0A497I0H5-F1
#
_entry.id   AF-A0A497I0H5-F1
#
_cell.length_a   1.000
_cell.length_b   1.000
_cell.length_c   1.000
_cell.angle_alpha   90.00
_cell.angle_beta   90.00
_cell.angle_gamma   90.00
#
_symmetry.space_group_name_H-M   'P 1'
#
loop_
_entity.id
_entity.type
_entity.pdbx_description
1 polymer ?
#
loop_
_entity_poly.entity_id
_entity_poly.type
_entity_poly.pdbx_seq_one_letter_code
_entity_poly.pdbx_strand_id
1 'polypeptide(L)' 'KEEWAKGYGTEVVRLLLNYDFKSLNFHRISLGVFNFSKRAICAYEKAGFKKEGVLRDGYFCDSRK' A
#
# COMPACT_ATOMS: atom_id res chain seq x y z
N LYS A 1 11.79 14.66 -8.64
CA LYS A 1 10.30 14.56 -8.48
C LYS A 1 9.61 13.98 -9.73
N GLU A 2 10.37 13.56 -10.77
CA GLU A 2 9.87 13.16 -12.10
C GLU A 2 9.46 11.68 -12.27
N GLU A 3 9.79 10.80 -11.33
CA GLU A 3 9.45 9.37 -11.45
C GLU A 3 8.07 9.02 -10.86
N TRP A 4 7.30 10.03 -10.47
CA TRP A 4 5.99 9.86 -9.87
C TRP A 4 4.96 9.62 -11.00
N ALA A 5 4.15 8.55 -10.87
CA ALA A 5 3.06 8.13 -11.75
C ALA A 5 3.45 7.27 -12.97
N LYS A 6 4.72 6.83 -13.06
CA LYS A 6 5.18 5.87 -14.07
C LYS A 6 4.87 4.40 -13.74
N GLY A 7 4.11 4.12 -12.69
CA GLY A 7 3.73 2.76 -12.29
C GLY A 7 4.72 2.02 -11.38
N TYR A 8 5.91 2.58 -11.13
CA TYR A 8 6.93 1.94 -10.28
C TYR A 8 6.43 1.56 -8.88
N GLY A 9 5.56 2.37 -8.27
CA GLY A 9 4.98 2.03 -6.96
C GLY A 9 4.19 0.72 -7.00
N THR A 10 3.44 0.46 -8.06
CA THR A 10 2.71 -0.81 -8.23
C THR A 10 3.67 -1.96 -8.55
N GLU A 11 4.70 -1.72 -9.35
CA GLU A 11 5.69 -2.74 -9.72
C GLU A 11 6.52 -3.21 -8.52
N VAL A 12 7.04 -2.28 -7.72
CA VAL A 12 7.80 -2.59 -6.51
C VAL A 12 6.95 -3.38 -5.53
N VAL A 13 5.70 -2.96 -5.31
CA VAL A 13 4.78 -3.67 -4.41
C VAL A 13 4.50 -5.09 -4.91
N ARG A 14 4.31 -5.29 -6.22
CA ARG A 14 4.14 -6.64 -6.79
C ARG A 14 5.39 -7.50 -6.64
N LEU A 15 6.57 -6.93 -6.80
CA LEU A 15 7.83 -7.66 -6.65
C LEU A 15 8.03 -8.11 -5.20
N LEU A 16 7.73 -7.22 -4.24
CA LEU A 16 7.73 -7.55 -2.81
C LEU A 16 6.74 -8.67 -2.49
N LEU A 17 5.47 -8.53 -2.90
CA LEU A 17 4.46 -9.57 -2.66
C LEU A 17 4.88 -10.93 -3.24
N ASN A 18 5.43 -10.94 -4.46
CA ASN A 18 5.91 -12.17 -5.07
C ASN A 18 7.02 -12.84 -4.26
N TYR A 19 7.98 -12.07 -3.74
CA TYR A 19 9.04 -12.59 -2.89
C TYR A 19 8.48 -13.07 -1.53
N ASP A 20 7.64 -12.27 -0.89
CA ASP A 20 7.09 -12.57 0.43
C ASP A 20 6.23 -13.85 0.42
N PHE A 21 5.39 -14.03 -0.59
CA PHE A 21 4.57 -15.24 -0.71
C PHE A 21 5.37 -16.46 -1.17
N LYS A 22 6.33 -16.31 -2.09
CA LYS A 22 7.05 -17.46 -2.66
C LYS A 22 8.25 -17.91 -1.82
N SER A 23 8.98 -16.98 -1.21
CA SER A 23 10.22 -17.25 -0.50
C SER A 23 10.01 -17.32 1.01
N LEU A 24 9.17 -16.44 1.57
CA LEU A 24 8.93 -16.38 3.02
C LEU A 24 7.68 -17.17 3.44
N ASN A 25 6.88 -17.65 2.48
CA ASN A 25 5.68 -18.45 2.69
C ASN A 25 4.66 -17.79 3.64
N PHE A 26 4.52 -16.46 3.54
CA PHE A 26 3.53 -15.74 4.33
C PHE A 26 2.11 -16.12 3.94
N HIS A 27 1.24 -16.27 4.93
CA HIS A 27 -0.17 -16.58 4.69
C HIS A 27 -0.98 -15.34 4.25
N ARG A 28 -0.64 -14.16 4.78
CA ARG A 28 -1.33 -12.90 4.51
C ARG A 28 -0.42 -11.71 4.76
N ILE A 29 -0.55 -10.69 3.92
CA ILE A 29 0.16 -9.41 4.05
C ILE A 29 -0.90 -8.31 4.09
N SER A 30 -0.81 -7.43 5.08
CA SER A 30 -1.74 -6.30 5.28
C SER A 30 -0.97 -4.99 5.28
N LEU A 31 -1.57 -3.91 4.79
CA LEU A 31 -1.00 -2.57 4.85
C LEU A 31 -2.07 -1.55 5.23
N GLY A 32 -1.64 -0.50 5.94
CA GLY A 32 -2.47 0.67 6.24
C GLY A 32 -2.09 1.83 5.33
N VAL A 33 -3.09 2.52 4.79
CA VAL A 33 -2.90 3.75 4.01
C VAL A 33 -3.92 4.79 4.45
N PHE A 34 -3.49 6.04 4.56
CA PHE A 34 -4.40 7.13 4.87
C PHE A 34 -5.39 7.36 3.73
N ASN A 35 -6.65 7.62 4.10
CA ASN A 35 -7.74 7.80 3.14
C ASN A 35 -7.52 8.99 2.17
N PHE A 36 -6.71 9.99 2.56
CA PHE A 36 -6.40 11.13 1.70
C PHE A 36 -5.44 10.77 0.54
N SER A 37 -4.66 9.70 0.66
CA SER A 37 -3.69 9.28 -0.35
C SER A 37 -4.32 8.42 -1.45
N LYS A 38 -5.27 8.98 -2.21
CA LYS A 38 -5.99 8.30 -3.31
C LYS A 38 -5.06 7.56 -4.29
N ARG A 39 -3.90 8.14 -4.58
CA ARG A 39 -2.91 7.54 -5.48
C ARG A 39 -2.27 6.27 -4.90
N ALA A 40 -1.98 6.26 -3.60
CA ALA A 40 -1.41 5.08 -2.94
C ALA A 40 -2.46 3.97 -2.88
N ILE A 41 -3.72 4.29 -2.53
CA ILE A 41 -4.85 3.36 -2.55
C ILE A 41 -4.97 2.67 -3.92
N CYS A 42 -5.02 3.45 -5.01
CA CYS A 42 -5.11 2.91 -6.36
C CYS A 42 -3.89 2.03 -6.74
N ALA A 43 -2.69 2.38 -6.28
CA ALA A 43 -1.49 1.57 -6.54
C ALA A 43 -1.55 0.21 -5.83
N TYR A 44 -2.03 0.17 -4.58
CA TYR A 44 -2.18 -1.07 -3.81
C TYR A 44 -3.30 -1.96 -4.35
N GLU A 45 -4.45 -1.38 -4.72
CA GLU A 45 -5.53 -2.13 -5.36
C GLU A 45 -5.06 -2.77 -6.68
N LYS A 46 -4.32 -2.02 -7.51
CA LYS A 46 -3.71 -2.56 -8.75
C LYS A 46 -2.67 -3.65 -8.47
N ALA A 47 -1.97 -3.58 -7.34
CA ALA A 47 -1.00 -4.59 -6.94
C ALA A 47 -1.64 -5.89 -6.45
N GLY A 48 -2.95 -5.90 -6.16
CA GLY A 48 -3.71 -7.08 -5.75
C GLY A 48 -4.24 -7.03 -4.32
N PHE A 49 -4.02 -5.94 -3.58
CA PHE A 49 -4.62 -5.74 -2.27
C PHE A 49 -6.13 -5.53 -2.39
N LYS A 50 -6.87 -5.98 -1.38
CA LYS A 50 -8.30 -5.71 -1.21
C LYS A 50 -8.52 -4.88 0.03
N LYS A 51 -9.50 -3.98 -0.02
CA LYS A 51 -9.89 -3.17 1.14
C LYS A 51 -10.63 -4.04 2.14
N GLU A 52 -10.02 -4.27 3.29
CA GLU A 52 -10.61 -5.08 4.38
C GLU A 52 -11.42 -4.23 5.38
N GLY A 53 -11.05 -2.95 5.57
CA GLY A 53 -11.73 -2.08 6.52
C GLY A 53 -11.22 -0.64 6.50
N VAL A 54 -11.83 0.21 7.32
CA VAL A 54 -11.38 1.59 7.58
C VAL A 54 -11.24 1.76 9.08
N LEU A 55 -10.01 2.01 9.54
CA LEU A 55 -9.76 2.37 10.93
C LEU A 55 -10.08 3.86 11.12
N ARG A 56 -11.21 4.15 11.77
CA ARG A 56 -11.58 5.51 12.18
C ARG A 56 -10.77 5.88 13.41
N ASP A 57 -10.17 7.06 13.42
CA ASP A 57 -9.29 7.56 14.49
C ASP A 57 -8.12 6.61 14.82
N GLY A 58 -7.70 5.77 13.87
CA GLY A 58 -6.64 4.77 14.08
C GLY A 58 -5.22 5.34 14.14
N TYR A 59 -5.03 6.58 13.70
CA TYR A 59 -3.74 7.26 13.71
C TYR A 59 -3.93 8.70 14.18
N PHE A 60 -3.20 9.08 15.22
CA PHE A 60 -3.08 10.47 15.65
C PHE A 60 -1.96 11.14 14.84
N CYS A 61 -2.31 12.14 14.04
CA CYS A 61 -1.35 12.98 13.35
C CYS A 61 -1.52 14.40 13.90
N ASP A 62 -0.60 14.85 14.77
CA ASP A 62 -0.51 16.27 15.12
C ASP A 62 0.05 17.00 13.90
N SER A 63 -0.84 17.50 13.04
CA SER A 63 -0.46 18.36 11.93
C SER A 63 -0.06 19.74 12.45
N ARG A 64 1.07 19.81 13.16
CA ARG A 64 1.88 21.01 13.32
C ARG A 64 3.15 20.85 12.50
N LYS A 65 3.03 21.10 11.19
CA LYS A 65 4.03 21.71 10.30
C LYS A 65 3.48 21.83 8.89
#